data_AF-A0A6C0K4Z5-F1
#
_entry.id   AF-A0A6C0K4Z5-F1
#
_cell.length_a   1.000
_cell.length_b   1.000
_cell.length_c   1.000
_cell.angle_alpha   90.00
_cell.angle_beta   90.00
_cell.angle_gamma   90.00
#
_symmetry.space_group_name_H-M   'P 1'
#
loop_
_entity.id
_entity.type
_entity.pdbx_description
1 polymer ?
#
loop_
_entity_poly.entity_id
_entity_poly.type
_entity_poly.pdbx_seq_one_letter_code
_entity_poly.pdbx_strand_id
1 'polypeptide(L)'
;MTTERRSFDKSLLDTCIAAEKAKLIGDYPALTRNSDITFQCSCGVQPSPKNFRQLVKTGAKCNTCTLIRKSERRATTCMERYKVPHPSMAASVKETQGNTFRTNLLKTVDSFAITHPDLLKEWDYTKNTKAPTEFTAGSNKAVWWKCANVHACGCAHEWEAILYSRTGLASGCPYCSNTRICIHNSILTTHPEVASQWHPIKNGDLTPDQVSRYSDREVWWLCPATCIEGCPHEFKSSVGNRTNGNGCPYCCKIVKKHCIHTSIVTTHPLLMKEWHLMKNTLRPETVGYGSHLSVWWKCAADHEWEAVIYARAMGNGCPHCKHKTEKKLFAWLQARYSTKAQVKYKWCVNADTKRGLPFDFEVQDRILLELHGRQHFQQISNWRSPEAQKERDDYKVKCALENGKHVICMDQEDVWNDVNDWESKLSQTIVELLACTVATNRDLITRYSND
;
A
#
# COMPACT_ATOMS: atom_id res chain seq x y z
N MET A 1 32.94 -72.44 33.73
CA MET A 1 33.34 -72.88 35.09
C MET A 1 32.19 -73.68 35.69
N THR A 2 32.37 -74.98 35.81
CA THR A 2 31.44 -75.94 36.41
C THR A 2 31.11 -75.51 37.84
N THR A 3 29.84 -75.24 38.14
CA THR A 3 29.39 -74.94 39.49
C THR A 3 29.45 -76.21 40.33
N GLU A 4 30.52 -76.40 41.08
CA GLU A 4 30.59 -77.40 42.15
C GLU A 4 29.35 -77.25 43.05
N ARG A 5 28.59 -78.34 43.22
CA ARG A 5 27.51 -78.39 44.20
C ARG A 5 28.15 -78.25 45.57
N ARG A 6 28.04 -77.06 46.19
CA ARG A 6 28.48 -76.83 47.57
C ARG A 6 27.85 -77.88 48.49
N SER A 7 28.69 -78.69 49.13
CA SER A 7 28.28 -79.58 50.22
C SER A 7 27.89 -78.73 51.43
N PHE A 8 26.73 -79.02 52.03
CA PHE A 8 26.31 -78.38 53.28
C PHE A 8 26.85 -79.19 54.46
N ASP A 9 28.14 -79.06 54.70
CA ASP A 9 28.87 -79.79 55.75
C ASP A 9 29.30 -78.89 56.93
N LYS A 10 29.91 -79.51 57.94
CA LYS A 10 30.36 -78.84 59.16
C LYS A 10 31.46 -77.81 58.89
N SER A 11 32.36 -78.07 57.93
CA SER A 11 33.42 -77.15 57.52
C SER A 11 32.85 -75.84 56.95
N LEU A 12 31.84 -75.95 56.08
CA LEU A 12 31.14 -74.78 55.54
C LEU A 12 30.40 -74.00 56.64
N LEU A 13 29.78 -74.70 57.60
CA LEU A 13 29.12 -74.06 58.74
C LEU A 13 30.12 -73.26 59.58
N ASP A 14 31.23 -73.88 59.99
CA ASP A 14 32.23 -73.25 60.84
C ASP A 14 32.89 -72.05 60.13
N THR A 15 33.13 -72.16 58.82
CA THR A 15 33.60 -71.04 57.98
C THR A 15 32.62 -69.87 57.99
N CYS A 16 31.31 -70.13 57.84
CA CYS A 16 30.30 -69.07 57.83
C CYS A 16 30.15 -68.38 59.19
N ILE A 17 30.32 -69.13 60.29
CA ILE A 17 30.28 -68.60 61.66
C ILE A 17 31.53 -67.74 61.93
N ALA A 18 32.72 -68.26 61.60
CA ALA A 18 33.99 -67.57 61.80
C ALA A 18 34.10 -66.27 60.99
N ALA A 19 33.65 -66.29 59.73
CA ALA A 19 33.72 -65.14 58.82
C ALA A 19 33.04 -63.87 59.37
N GLU A 20 32.01 -64.03 60.20
CA GLU A 20 31.24 -62.92 60.77
C GLU A 20 31.40 -62.80 62.29
N LYS A 21 32.40 -63.51 62.86
CA LYS A 21 32.70 -63.57 64.31
C LYS A 21 31.46 -63.93 65.15
N ALA A 22 30.59 -64.78 64.62
CA ALA A 22 29.43 -65.29 65.34
C ALA A 22 29.83 -66.44 66.26
N LYS A 23 28.98 -66.76 67.24
CA LYS A 23 29.14 -67.92 68.12
C LYS A 23 28.06 -68.96 67.80
N LEU A 24 28.44 -70.15 67.40
CA LEU A 24 27.49 -71.25 67.17
C LEU A 24 26.87 -71.70 68.49
N ILE A 25 25.57 -71.97 68.50
CA ILE A 25 24.83 -72.45 69.67
C ILE A 25 24.14 -73.76 69.30
N GLY A 26 24.61 -74.85 69.90
CA GLY A 26 24.13 -76.22 69.63
C GLY A 26 25.15 -77.05 68.86
N ASP A 27 24.91 -78.36 68.84
CA ASP A 27 25.68 -79.34 68.07
C ASP A 27 24.84 -79.88 66.90
N TYR A 28 25.49 -80.08 65.76
CA TYR A 28 24.83 -80.38 64.48
C TYR A 28 25.53 -81.53 63.76
N PRO A 29 25.30 -82.79 64.19
CA PRO A 29 25.99 -83.97 63.65
C PRO A 29 25.50 -84.36 62.24
N ALA A 30 24.25 -84.02 61.88
CA ALA A 30 23.68 -84.25 60.56
C ALA A 30 23.19 -82.93 59.94
N LEU A 31 23.98 -82.39 59.01
CA LEU A 31 23.68 -81.12 58.35
C LEU A 31 23.04 -81.34 56.97
N THR A 32 21.98 -80.58 56.72
CA THR A 32 21.36 -80.47 55.40
C THR A 32 21.24 -79.00 55.03
N ARG A 33 21.02 -78.72 53.74
CA ARG A 33 20.75 -77.35 53.26
C ARG A 33 19.60 -76.65 53.99
N ASN A 34 18.69 -77.41 54.60
CA ASN A 34 17.51 -76.89 55.28
C ASN A 34 17.61 -76.96 56.81
N SER A 35 18.74 -77.40 57.37
CA SER A 35 18.93 -77.44 58.81
C SER A 35 18.85 -76.03 59.40
N ASP A 36 18.11 -75.87 60.49
CA ASP A 36 18.02 -74.59 61.20
C ASP A 36 19.16 -74.47 62.21
N ILE A 37 20.03 -73.49 61.95
CA ILE A 37 21.25 -73.26 62.71
C ILE A 37 21.04 -72.07 63.64
N THR A 38 21.22 -72.31 64.93
CA THR A 38 21.16 -71.28 65.96
C THR A 38 22.56 -70.76 66.23
N PHE A 39 22.72 -69.44 66.18
CA PHE A 39 23.98 -68.77 66.47
C PHE A 39 23.70 -67.42 67.14
N GLN A 40 24.68 -66.95 67.91
CA GLN A 40 24.71 -65.60 68.42
C GLN A 40 25.51 -64.73 67.47
N CYS A 41 24.86 -63.68 66.95
CA CYS A 41 25.52 -62.67 66.11
C CYS A 41 26.56 -61.91 66.92
N SER A 42 27.61 -61.40 66.27
CA SER A 42 28.65 -60.58 66.90
C SER A 42 28.15 -59.30 67.57
N CYS A 43 26.91 -58.85 67.28
CA CYS A 43 26.28 -57.73 67.97
C CYS A 43 25.72 -58.07 69.36
N GLY A 44 25.78 -59.34 69.79
CA GLY A 44 25.36 -59.77 71.14
C GLY A 44 23.84 -59.91 71.35
N VAL A 45 23.01 -59.56 70.37
CA VAL A 45 21.56 -59.75 70.40
C VAL A 45 21.20 -61.24 70.54
N GLN A 46 20.04 -61.52 71.16
CA GLN A 46 19.53 -62.86 71.44
C GLN A 46 19.69 -63.83 70.25
N PRO A 47 20.10 -65.09 70.50
CA PRO A 47 20.27 -66.10 69.46
C PRO A 47 19.02 -66.24 68.60
N SER A 48 19.21 -66.29 67.28
CA SER A 48 18.10 -66.47 66.33
C SER A 48 18.44 -67.61 65.38
N PRO A 49 17.52 -68.58 65.17
CA PRO A 49 17.75 -69.65 64.21
C PRO A 49 17.76 -69.10 62.80
N LYS A 50 18.63 -69.64 61.95
CA LYS A 50 18.67 -69.36 60.51
C LYS A 50 18.92 -70.66 59.75
N ASN A 51 18.10 -70.88 58.74
CA ASN A 51 18.27 -71.98 57.80
C ASN A 51 19.68 -71.98 57.17
N PHE A 52 20.34 -73.14 57.08
CA PHE A 52 21.74 -73.24 56.67
C PHE A 52 21.99 -72.65 55.27
N ARG A 53 21.09 -72.87 54.31
CA ARG A 53 21.16 -72.21 52.99
C ARG A 53 21.13 -70.69 53.10
N GLN A 54 20.28 -70.16 53.98
CA GLN A 54 20.16 -68.72 54.17
C GLN A 54 21.37 -68.15 54.91
N LEU A 55 21.96 -68.93 55.83
CA LEU A 55 23.20 -68.60 56.53
C LEU A 55 24.37 -68.49 55.54
N VAL A 56 24.51 -69.45 54.61
CA VAL A 56 25.53 -69.37 53.54
C VAL A 56 25.29 -68.17 52.61
N LYS A 57 24.03 -67.83 52.30
CA LYS A 57 23.70 -66.73 51.38
C LYS A 57 23.88 -65.34 52.00
N THR A 58 23.58 -65.19 53.29
CA THR A 58 23.46 -63.88 53.95
C THR A 58 24.45 -63.65 55.09
N GLY A 59 25.22 -64.68 55.46
CA GLY A 59 26.16 -64.69 56.58
C GLY A 59 25.48 -64.97 57.93
N ALA A 60 26.30 -65.27 58.93
CA ALA A 60 25.88 -65.47 60.32
C ALA A 60 25.59 -64.13 61.04
N LYS A 61 24.61 -63.38 60.53
CA LYS A 61 24.09 -62.14 61.13
C LYS A 61 22.62 -62.25 61.52
N CYS A 62 22.21 -61.59 62.61
CA CYS A 62 20.79 -61.44 62.95
C CYS A 62 20.04 -60.63 61.88
N ASN A 63 18.71 -60.64 61.92
CA ASN A 63 17.87 -59.92 60.97
C ASN A 63 18.15 -58.41 60.96
N THR A 64 18.34 -57.82 62.13
CA THR A 64 18.65 -56.38 62.27
C THR A 64 19.98 -56.03 61.60
N CYS A 65 21.07 -56.73 61.89
CA CYS A 65 22.36 -56.49 61.25
C CYS A 65 22.33 -56.79 59.73
N THR A 66 21.47 -57.71 59.29
CA THR A 66 21.24 -57.96 57.86
C THR A 66 20.52 -56.79 57.18
N LEU A 67 19.54 -56.19 57.83
CA LEU A 67 18.82 -55.01 57.32
C LEU A 67 19.72 -53.77 57.29
N ILE A 68 20.51 -53.53 58.34
CA ILE A 68 21.48 -52.43 58.40
C ILE A 68 22.46 -52.54 57.22
N ARG A 69 23.08 -53.70 57.03
CA ARG A 69 24.02 -53.92 55.92
C ARG A 69 23.37 -53.76 54.54
N LYS A 70 22.11 -54.17 54.39
CA LYS A 70 21.36 -53.96 53.13
C LYS A 70 21.09 -52.48 52.90
N SER A 71 20.77 -51.72 53.94
CA SER A 71 20.57 -50.27 53.88
C SER A 71 21.86 -49.56 53.50
N GLU A 72 22.98 -49.87 54.19
CA GLU A 72 24.30 -49.33 53.90
C GLU A 72 24.72 -49.63 52.46
N ARG A 73 24.59 -50.89 52.00
CA ARG A 73 24.91 -51.25 50.62
C ARG A 73 24.06 -50.47 49.61
N ARG A 74 22.75 -50.29 49.88
CA ARG A 74 21.88 -49.49 49.02
C ARG A 74 22.31 -48.03 49.00
N ALA A 75 22.66 -47.45 50.15
CA ALA A 75 23.16 -46.09 50.25
C ALA A 75 24.49 -45.93 49.51
N THR A 76 25.44 -46.86 49.66
CA THR A 76 26.71 -46.86 48.93
C THR A 76 26.49 -46.98 47.43
N THR A 77 25.70 -47.94 46.96
CA THR A 77 25.40 -48.09 45.52
C THR A 77 24.67 -46.86 44.97
N CYS A 78 23.79 -46.25 45.75
CA CYS A 78 23.07 -45.05 45.34
C CYS A 78 24.01 -43.83 45.26
N MET A 79 24.90 -43.67 46.22
CA MET A 79 25.94 -42.63 46.21
C MET A 79 26.95 -42.85 45.08
N GLU A 80 27.36 -44.09 44.79
CA GLU A 80 28.25 -44.41 43.67
C GLU A 80 27.60 -44.05 42.33
N ARG A 81 26.34 -44.48 42.13
CA ARG A 81 25.64 -44.41 40.84
C ARG A 81 24.95 -43.08 40.58
N TYR A 82 24.37 -42.47 41.60
CA TYR A 82 23.50 -41.29 41.47
C TYR A 82 24.03 -40.08 42.25
N LYS A 83 25.13 -40.21 43.01
CA LYS A 83 25.71 -39.14 43.85
C LYS A 83 24.74 -38.54 44.88
N VAL A 84 23.63 -39.24 45.16
CA VAL A 84 22.60 -38.84 46.13
C VAL A 84 22.19 -40.05 46.99
N PRO A 85 21.66 -39.83 48.21
CA PRO A 85 21.32 -40.91 49.14
C PRO A 85 20.17 -41.82 48.66
N HIS A 86 19.31 -41.32 47.78
CA HIS A 86 18.17 -42.06 47.24
C HIS A 86 17.93 -41.75 45.74
N PRO A 87 17.59 -42.74 44.88
CA PRO A 87 17.49 -42.51 43.43
C PRO A 87 16.45 -41.46 43.04
N SER A 88 15.36 -41.33 43.79
CA SER A 88 14.32 -40.31 43.53
C SER A 88 14.80 -38.86 43.75
N MET A 89 15.96 -38.67 44.38
CA MET A 89 16.56 -37.35 44.55
C MET A 89 17.46 -36.96 43.37
N ALA A 90 17.83 -37.91 42.51
CA ALA A 90 18.67 -37.65 41.35
C ALA A 90 17.90 -36.89 40.27
N ALA A 91 18.49 -35.81 39.74
CA ALA A 91 17.87 -34.98 38.71
C ALA A 91 17.45 -35.79 37.47
N SER A 92 18.30 -36.72 37.02
CA SER A 92 18.03 -37.60 35.87
C SER A 92 16.83 -38.52 36.08
N VAL A 93 16.58 -38.98 37.31
CA VAL A 93 15.44 -39.84 37.64
C VAL A 93 14.15 -39.01 37.74
N LYS A 94 14.21 -37.79 38.31
CA LYS A 94 13.08 -36.86 38.34
C LYS A 94 12.65 -36.44 36.93
N GLU A 95 13.61 -36.17 36.04
CA GLU A 95 13.35 -35.81 34.65
C GLU A 95 12.68 -36.95 33.87
N THR A 96 13.13 -38.19 34.07
CA THR A 96 12.55 -39.37 33.41
C THR A 96 11.12 -39.67 33.90
N GLN A 97 10.85 -39.52 35.20
CA GLN A 97 9.51 -39.70 35.78
C GLN A 97 8.54 -38.60 35.33
N GLY A 98 8.99 -37.34 35.29
CA GLY A 98 8.20 -36.21 34.80
C GLY A 98 7.87 -36.32 33.31
N ASN A 99 8.82 -36.78 32.48
CA ASN A 99 8.60 -36.99 31.05
C ASN A 99 7.61 -38.13 30.79
N THR A 100 7.71 -39.25 31.51
CA THR A 100 6.76 -40.38 31.34
C THR A 100 5.33 -39.97 31.69
N PHE A 101 5.15 -39.21 32.77
CA PHE A 101 3.83 -38.71 33.17
C PHE A 101 3.25 -37.72 32.16
N ARG A 102 4.05 -36.74 31.69
CA ARG A 102 3.64 -35.80 30.64
C ARG A 102 3.27 -36.50 29.34
N THR A 103 4.06 -37.48 28.91
CA THR A 103 3.79 -38.21 27.65
C THR A 103 2.47 -38.98 27.71
N ASN A 104 2.11 -39.53 28.87
CA ASN A 104 0.83 -40.21 29.05
C ASN A 104 -0.36 -39.24 29.15
N LEU A 105 -0.19 -38.08 29.80
CA LEU A 105 -1.23 -37.04 29.88
C LEU A 105 -1.53 -36.41 28.51
N LEU A 106 -0.49 -36.20 27.70
CA LEU A 106 -0.60 -35.75 26.31
C LEU A 106 -1.43 -36.70 25.44
N LYS A 107 -1.45 -38.00 25.75
CA LYS A 107 -2.21 -39.00 24.98
C LYS A 107 -3.69 -39.08 25.36
N THR A 108 -4.12 -38.54 26.51
CA THR A 108 -5.44 -38.86 27.08
C THR A 108 -6.40 -37.68 27.26
N VAL A 109 -5.92 -36.43 27.39
CA VAL A 109 -6.81 -35.27 27.60
C VAL A 109 -6.39 -33.99 26.87
N ASP A 110 -5.08 -33.70 26.76
CA ASP A 110 -4.59 -32.41 26.23
C ASP A 110 -4.00 -32.50 24.81
N SER A 111 -4.22 -33.62 24.13
CA SER A 111 -3.68 -33.82 22.78
C SER A 111 -4.31 -32.83 21.78
N PHE A 112 -3.52 -32.37 20.81
CA PHE A 112 -3.98 -31.52 19.71
C PHE A 112 -5.13 -32.19 18.95
N ALA A 113 -5.03 -33.50 18.70
CA ALA A 113 -6.07 -34.28 18.03
C ALA A 113 -7.43 -34.26 18.75
N ILE A 114 -7.41 -34.20 20.08
CA ILE A 114 -8.63 -34.17 20.91
C ILE A 114 -9.18 -32.75 21.01
N THR A 115 -8.29 -31.77 21.21
CA THR A 115 -8.70 -30.38 21.44
C THR A 115 -9.11 -29.63 20.17
N HIS A 116 -8.59 -30.01 19.00
CA HIS A 116 -8.85 -29.35 17.71
C HIS A 116 -9.10 -30.38 16.58
N PRO A 117 -10.14 -31.24 16.70
CA PRO A 117 -10.41 -32.30 15.73
C PRO A 117 -10.76 -31.76 14.33
N ASP A 118 -11.29 -30.55 14.25
CA ASP A 118 -11.62 -29.84 13.02
C ASP A 118 -10.37 -29.51 12.18
N LEU A 119 -9.22 -29.30 12.81
CA LEU A 119 -7.96 -29.02 12.12
C LEU A 119 -7.26 -30.29 11.59
N LEU A 120 -7.69 -31.49 12.01
CA LEU A 120 -7.13 -32.75 11.52
C LEU A 120 -7.39 -33.01 10.03
N LYS A 121 -8.46 -32.41 9.48
CA LYS A 121 -8.74 -32.43 8.04
C LYS A 121 -7.67 -31.71 7.21
N GLU A 122 -6.92 -30.82 7.84
CA GLU A 122 -5.84 -30.04 7.23
C GLU A 122 -4.45 -30.58 7.61
N TRP A 123 -4.36 -31.67 8.37
CA TRP A 123 -3.08 -32.28 8.75
C TRP A 123 -2.48 -33.10 7.61
N ASP A 124 -1.21 -32.87 7.28
CA ASP A 124 -0.51 -33.70 6.29
C ASP A 124 0.11 -34.95 6.94
N TYR A 125 -0.60 -36.08 6.85
CA TYR A 125 -0.14 -37.37 7.39
C TYR A 125 1.07 -37.97 6.65
N THR A 126 1.38 -37.47 5.45
CA THR A 126 2.49 -37.98 4.65
C THR A 126 3.80 -37.27 4.96
N LYS A 127 3.74 -35.96 5.22
CA LYS A 127 4.93 -35.14 5.53
C LYS A 127 5.25 -35.05 7.02
N ASN A 128 4.27 -35.25 7.90
CA ASN A 128 4.53 -35.24 9.34
C ASN A 128 4.94 -36.63 9.84
N THR A 129 6.10 -36.71 10.49
CA THR A 129 6.62 -37.98 11.02
C THR A 129 5.98 -38.41 12.35
N LYS A 130 5.32 -37.49 13.05
CA LYS A 130 4.68 -37.72 14.36
C LYS A 130 3.18 -37.58 14.24
N ALA A 131 2.44 -38.33 15.05
CA ALA A 131 1.00 -38.28 15.05
C ALA A 131 0.48 -36.98 15.70
N PRO A 132 -0.69 -36.46 15.27
CA PRO A 132 -1.35 -35.32 15.92
C PRO A 132 -1.56 -35.49 17.43
N THR A 133 -1.68 -36.74 17.92
CA THR A 133 -1.84 -37.08 19.35
C THR A 133 -0.57 -36.90 20.18
N GLU A 134 0.58 -36.71 19.53
CA GLU A 134 1.87 -36.48 20.21
C GLU A 134 2.17 -35.00 20.50
N PHE A 135 1.24 -34.10 20.13
CA PHE A 135 1.38 -32.66 20.31
C PHE A 135 0.29 -32.08 21.20
N THR A 136 0.57 -30.97 21.89
CA THR A 136 -0.45 -30.09 22.45
C THR A 136 -0.82 -28.99 21.46
N ALA A 137 -2.01 -28.41 21.60
CA ALA A 137 -2.43 -27.23 20.85
C ALA A 137 -1.46 -26.03 21.00
N GLY A 138 -0.78 -25.89 22.16
CA GLY A 138 0.19 -24.83 22.43
C GLY A 138 1.62 -25.08 21.91
N SER A 139 1.83 -26.14 21.12
CA SER A 139 3.17 -26.52 20.68
C SER A 139 3.76 -25.51 19.68
N ASN A 140 5.01 -25.11 19.92
CA ASN A 140 5.81 -24.30 18.98
C ASN A 140 6.54 -25.13 17.92
N LYS A 141 6.22 -26.43 17.77
CA LYS A 141 6.78 -27.27 16.71
C LYS A 141 6.11 -26.98 15.37
N ALA A 142 6.93 -26.81 14.34
CA ALA A 142 6.49 -26.72 12.96
C ALA A 142 6.01 -28.09 12.47
N VAL A 143 4.85 -28.09 11.81
CA VAL A 143 4.21 -29.26 11.20
C VAL A 143 3.65 -28.86 9.84
N TRP A 144 3.48 -29.85 8.98
CA TRP A 144 2.95 -29.69 7.63
C TRP A 144 1.43 -29.73 7.62
N TRP A 145 0.85 -28.81 6.87
CA TRP A 145 -0.59 -28.66 6.67
C TRP A 145 -0.91 -28.74 5.19
N LYS A 146 -2.12 -29.22 4.89
CA LYS A 146 -2.72 -29.26 3.56
C LYS A 146 -4.08 -28.57 3.61
N CYS A 147 -4.37 -27.71 2.65
CA CYS A 147 -5.62 -26.96 2.67
C CYS A 147 -6.78 -27.92 2.38
N ALA A 148 -7.83 -27.85 3.20
CA ALA A 148 -9.04 -28.64 3.01
C ALA A 148 -9.93 -28.10 1.88
N ASN A 149 -9.71 -26.88 1.43
CA ASN A 149 -10.50 -26.27 0.37
C ASN A 149 -10.13 -26.86 -0.99
N VAL A 150 -11.15 -27.17 -1.79
CA VAL A 150 -10.95 -27.48 -3.21
C VAL A 150 -10.79 -26.15 -3.96
N HIS A 151 -9.67 -26.01 -4.66
CA HIS A 151 -9.37 -24.78 -5.39
C HIS A 151 -9.63 -24.96 -6.88
N ALA A 152 -10.24 -23.96 -7.51
CA ALA A 152 -10.49 -23.97 -8.96
C ALA A 152 -9.20 -24.07 -9.80
N CYS A 153 -8.04 -23.66 -9.26
CA CYS A 153 -6.72 -23.86 -9.87
C CYS A 153 -6.30 -25.34 -9.98
N GLY A 154 -6.97 -26.27 -9.29
CA GLY A 154 -6.51 -27.66 -9.14
C GLY A 154 -5.27 -27.85 -8.26
N CYS A 155 -4.75 -26.77 -7.67
CA CYS A 155 -3.54 -26.76 -6.89
C CYS A 155 -3.76 -27.25 -5.45
N ALA A 156 -2.86 -28.12 -4.98
CA ALA A 156 -2.82 -28.55 -3.59
C ALA A 156 -1.96 -27.56 -2.78
N HIS A 157 -2.61 -26.77 -1.93
CA HIS A 157 -1.91 -25.88 -1.03
C HIS A 157 -1.36 -26.66 0.15
N GLU A 158 -0.03 -26.69 0.26
CA GLU A 158 0.69 -27.32 1.35
C GLU A 158 1.63 -26.30 1.97
N TRP A 159 1.67 -26.23 3.30
CA TRP A 159 2.56 -25.30 4.00
C TRP A 159 2.99 -25.83 5.35
N GLU A 160 4.18 -25.40 5.77
CA GLU A 160 4.68 -25.62 7.12
C GLU A 160 4.33 -24.42 8.00
N ALA A 161 3.83 -24.68 9.20
CA ALA A 161 3.58 -23.67 10.22
C ALA A 161 3.71 -24.27 11.63
N ILE A 162 4.05 -23.44 12.61
CA ILE A 162 4.01 -23.86 14.01
C ILE A 162 2.57 -24.14 14.45
N LEU A 163 2.39 -25.18 15.27
CA LEU A 163 1.07 -25.65 15.65
C LEU A 163 0.28 -24.60 16.45
N TYR A 164 0.95 -23.86 17.34
CA TYR A 164 0.35 -22.73 18.09
C TYR A 164 -0.21 -21.62 17.19
N SER A 165 0.41 -21.32 16.03
CA SER A 165 -0.12 -20.31 15.11
C SER A 165 -1.47 -20.72 14.53
N ARG A 166 -1.75 -22.02 14.42
CA ARG A 166 -3.00 -22.55 13.85
C ARG A 166 -4.12 -22.59 14.87
N THR A 167 -3.78 -22.94 16.11
CA THR A 167 -4.73 -23.08 17.22
C THR A 167 -4.95 -21.74 17.93
N GLY A 168 -3.90 -21.10 18.43
CA GLY A 168 -3.96 -19.88 19.26
C GLY A 168 -4.11 -18.59 18.46
N LEU A 169 -3.52 -18.51 17.26
CA LEU A 169 -3.63 -17.32 16.39
C LEU A 169 -4.63 -17.50 15.24
N ALA A 170 -5.25 -18.69 15.13
CA ALA A 170 -6.20 -19.03 14.07
C ALA A 170 -5.69 -18.76 12.63
N SER A 171 -4.37 -18.88 12.40
CA SER A 171 -3.80 -18.66 11.07
C SER A 171 -4.31 -19.71 10.07
N GLY A 172 -4.68 -19.26 8.87
CA GLY A 172 -5.22 -20.11 7.81
C GLY A 172 -4.17 -20.63 6.82
N CYS A 173 -4.65 -21.20 5.72
CA CYS A 173 -3.82 -21.44 4.55
C CYS A 173 -3.23 -20.10 4.03
N PRO A 174 -1.90 -19.99 3.85
CA PRO A 174 -1.25 -18.74 3.46
C PRO A 174 -1.61 -18.32 2.01
N TYR A 175 -1.92 -19.29 1.16
CA TYR A 175 -2.35 -19.04 -0.21
C TYR A 175 -3.77 -18.47 -0.25
N CYS A 176 -4.71 -19.05 0.51
CA CYS A 176 -6.10 -18.55 0.61
C CYS A 176 -6.17 -17.16 1.23
N SER A 177 -5.27 -16.85 2.16
CA SER A 177 -5.16 -15.52 2.79
C SER A 177 -4.35 -14.51 1.96
N ASN A 178 -3.90 -14.87 0.76
CA ASN A 178 -3.12 -14.02 -0.15
C ASN A 178 -1.74 -13.60 0.37
N THR A 179 -1.26 -14.26 1.43
CA THR A 179 0.08 -14.05 2.01
C THR A 179 1.16 -14.83 1.26
N ARG A 180 0.77 -15.89 0.53
CA ARG A 180 1.59 -16.57 -0.49
C ARG A 180 0.90 -16.57 -1.84
N ILE A 181 1.69 -16.53 -2.90
CA ILE A 181 1.18 -16.50 -4.28
C ILE A 181 0.70 -17.88 -4.73
N CYS A 182 -0.43 -17.88 -5.43
CA CYS A 182 -1.02 -18.99 -6.15
C CYS A 182 -1.63 -18.46 -7.45
N ILE A 183 -1.77 -19.32 -8.47
CA ILE A 183 -2.40 -18.98 -9.75
C ILE A 183 -3.72 -18.21 -9.54
N HIS A 184 -4.66 -18.75 -8.76
CA HIS A 184 -5.98 -18.14 -8.56
C HIS A 184 -6.01 -16.85 -7.73
N ASN A 185 -4.92 -16.50 -7.03
CA ASN A 185 -4.86 -15.26 -6.23
C ASN A 185 -3.92 -14.20 -6.83
N SER A 186 -3.26 -14.54 -7.94
CA SER A 186 -2.45 -13.61 -8.71
C SER A 186 -3.30 -12.49 -9.32
N ILE A 187 -2.69 -11.34 -9.59
CA ILE A 187 -3.40 -10.27 -10.29
C ILE A 187 -3.72 -10.62 -11.74
N LEU A 188 -2.90 -11.45 -12.39
CA LEU A 188 -3.16 -11.89 -13.74
C LEU A 188 -4.51 -12.63 -13.83
N THR A 189 -4.80 -13.48 -12.85
CA THR A 189 -6.04 -14.25 -12.81
C THR A 189 -7.21 -13.47 -12.23
N THR A 190 -6.98 -12.64 -11.20
CA THR A 190 -8.09 -11.96 -10.50
C THR A 190 -8.47 -10.60 -11.09
N HIS A 191 -7.54 -9.90 -11.75
CA HIS A 191 -7.72 -8.56 -12.31
C HIS A 191 -6.97 -8.43 -13.65
N PRO A 192 -7.35 -9.20 -14.69
CA PRO A 192 -6.66 -9.20 -15.98
C PRO A 192 -6.57 -7.81 -16.63
N GLU A 193 -7.57 -6.96 -16.42
CA GLU A 193 -7.61 -5.56 -16.88
C GLU A 193 -6.63 -4.62 -16.18
N VAL A 194 -6.24 -4.96 -14.93
CA VAL A 194 -5.18 -4.25 -14.21
C VAL A 194 -3.83 -4.83 -14.61
N ALA A 195 -3.73 -6.15 -14.72
CA ALA A 195 -2.51 -6.84 -15.15
C ALA A 195 -2.06 -6.44 -16.57
N SER A 196 -2.99 -6.12 -17.48
CA SER A 196 -2.67 -5.60 -18.82
C SER A 196 -1.99 -4.22 -18.79
N GLN A 197 -2.04 -3.51 -17.66
CA GLN A 197 -1.40 -2.22 -17.43
C GLN A 197 -0.02 -2.38 -16.79
N TRP A 198 0.48 -3.61 -16.62
CA TRP A 198 1.82 -3.86 -16.10
C TRP A 198 2.86 -3.29 -17.05
N HIS A 199 3.86 -2.59 -16.51
CA HIS A 199 4.91 -2.05 -17.35
C HIS A 199 5.77 -3.19 -17.94
N PRO A 200 6.01 -3.24 -19.27
CA PRO A 200 6.65 -4.39 -19.92
C PRO A 200 8.14 -4.57 -19.58
N ILE A 201 8.86 -3.48 -19.28
CA ILE A 201 10.32 -3.50 -19.06
C ILE A 201 10.73 -3.16 -17.61
N LYS A 202 10.14 -2.14 -16.99
CA LYS A 202 10.64 -1.57 -15.72
C LYS A 202 10.44 -2.44 -14.48
N ASN A 203 9.67 -3.52 -14.57
CA ASN A 203 9.50 -4.48 -13.46
C ASN A 203 10.52 -5.63 -13.51
N GLY A 204 11.43 -5.63 -14.50
CA GLY A 204 12.39 -6.70 -14.70
C GLY A 204 11.68 -8.05 -14.91
N ASP A 205 12.15 -9.08 -14.21
CA ASP A 205 11.60 -10.43 -14.31
C ASP A 205 10.31 -10.65 -13.51
N LEU A 206 9.84 -9.63 -12.76
CA LEU A 206 8.62 -9.74 -11.96
C LEU A 206 7.38 -9.65 -12.85
N THR A 207 6.60 -10.72 -12.89
CA THR A 207 5.41 -10.83 -13.73
C THR A 207 4.10 -10.71 -12.92
N PRO A 208 2.97 -10.32 -13.56
CA PRO A 208 1.67 -10.21 -12.89
C PRO A 208 1.17 -11.50 -12.22
N ASP A 209 1.53 -12.68 -12.72
CA ASP A 209 1.15 -13.97 -12.13
C ASP A 209 1.89 -14.26 -10.80
N GLN A 210 2.98 -13.55 -10.52
CA GLN A 210 3.80 -13.72 -9.33
C GLN A 210 3.39 -12.79 -8.17
N VAL A 211 2.38 -11.95 -8.36
CA VAL A 211 1.97 -10.94 -7.37
C VAL A 211 0.49 -11.07 -7.04
N SER A 212 0.19 -11.10 -5.74
CA SER A 212 -1.19 -11.23 -5.27
C SER A 212 -1.93 -9.89 -5.36
N ARG A 213 -3.25 -9.95 -5.51
CA ARG A 213 -4.10 -8.75 -5.61
C ARG A 213 -4.05 -7.81 -4.42
N TYR A 214 -3.61 -8.26 -3.25
CA TYR A 214 -3.49 -7.40 -2.06
C TYR A 214 -2.06 -7.01 -1.74
N SER A 215 -1.12 -7.21 -2.67
CA SER A 215 0.27 -6.92 -2.41
C SER A 215 0.53 -5.41 -2.28
N ASP A 216 1.20 -5.02 -1.20
CA ASP A 216 1.70 -3.65 -1.02
C ASP A 216 2.96 -3.34 -1.85
N ARG A 217 3.44 -4.30 -2.65
CA ARG A 217 4.62 -4.13 -3.51
C ARG A 217 4.37 -3.03 -4.53
N GLU A 218 5.24 -2.02 -4.53
CA GLU A 218 5.26 -0.98 -5.56
C GLU A 218 5.88 -1.50 -6.85
N VAL A 219 5.14 -1.37 -7.94
CA VAL A 219 5.56 -1.76 -9.29
C VAL A 219 5.26 -0.65 -10.27
N TRP A 220 5.89 -0.71 -11.44
CA TRP A 220 5.63 0.21 -12.54
C TRP A 220 4.42 -0.22 -13.35
N TRP A 221 3.58 0.76 -13.67
CA TRP A 221 2.38 0.64 -14.47
C TRP A 221 2.50 1.51 -15.73
N LEU A 222 1.88 1.05 -16.80
CA LEU A 222 1.74 1.76 -18.05
C LEU A 222 0.24 1.97 -18.31
N CYS A 223 -0.20 3.22 -18.34
CA CYS A 223 -1.60 3.53 -18.61
C CYS A 223 -1.93 3.22 -20.08
N PRO A 224 -3.03 2.49 -20.36
CA PRO A 224 -3.46 2.22 -21.73
C PRO A 224 -4.15 3.43 -22.39
N ALA A 225 -4.57 4.42 -21.60
CA ALA A 225 -5.20 5.62 -22.13
C ALA A 225 -4.15 6.52 -22.76
N THR A 226 -4.34 6.86 -24.03
CA THR A 226 -3.66 7.94 -24.71
C THR A 226 -4.18 9.27 -24.16
N CYS A 227 -3.29 10.13 -23.65
CA CYS A 227 -3.67 11.51 -23.37
C CYS A 227 -4.06 12.22 -24.70
N ILE A 228 -4.53 13.47 -24.62
CA ILE A 228 -4.99 14.26 -25.79
C ILE A 228 -3.95 14.24 -26.95
N GLU A 229 -2.66 14.11 -26.62
CA GLU A 229 -1.53 14.07 -27.55
C GLU A 229 -0.83 12.68 -27.67
N GLY A 230 -1.49 11.58 -27.25
CA GLY A 230 -0.95 10.22 -27.44
C GLY A 230 0.20 9.81 -26.51
N CYS A 231 0.48 10.55 -25.44
CA CYS A 231 1.58 10.22 -24.52
C CYS A 231 1.25 9.00 -23.62
N PRO A 232 2.15 8.00 -23.51
CA PRO A 232 2.04 6.90 -22.56
C PRO A 232 2.36 7.37 -21.14
N HIS A 233 1.41 7.21 -20.21
CA HIS A 233 1.66 7.52 -18.81
C HIS A 233 2.28 6.34 -18.06
N GLU A 234 3.51 6.51 -17.60
CA GLU A 234 4.22 5.56 -16.74
C GLU A 234 4.25 6.05 -15.28
N PHE A 235 3.94 5.17 -14.33
CA PHE A 235 3.92 5.54 -12.91
C PHE A 235 4.14 4.35 -11.98
N LYS A 236 4.60 4.63 -10.74
CA LYS A 236 4.66 3.65 -9.66
C LYS A 236 3.40 3.71 -8.79
N SER A 237 2.92 2.54 -8.37
CA SER A 237 1.87 2.37 -7.36
C SER A 237 1.95 0.95 -6.79
N SER A 238 1.47 0.75 -5.56
CA SER A 238 1.28 -0.61 -5.03
C SER A 238 0.20 -1.36 -5.80
N VAL A 239 0.32 -2.69 -5.86
CA VAL A 239 -0.66 -3.56 -6.52
C VAL A 239 -2.02 -3.49 -5.86
N GLY A 240 -2.09 -3.58 -4.53
CA GLY A 240 -3.35 -3.48 -3.78
C GLY A 240 -4.10 -2.17 -4.03
N ASN A 241 -3.38 -1.04 -4.18
CA ASN A 241 -4.00 0.23 -4.51
C ASN A 241 -4.70 0.20 -5.87
N ARG A 242 -4.07 -0.45 -6.86
CA ARG A 242 -4.55 -0.55 -8.24
C ARG A 242 -5.78 -1.44 -8.36
N THR A 243 -5.75 -2.61 -7.70
CA THR A 243 -6.89 -3.53 -7.68
C THR A 243 -8.07 -2.98 -6.89
N ASN A 244 -7.85 -2.05 -5.95
CA ASN A 244 -8.91 -1.31 -5.26
C ASN A 244 -9.57 -0.20 -6.12
N GLY A 245 -9.24 -0.13 -7.42
CA GLY A 245 -9.86 0.80 -8.37
C GLY A 245 -9.13 2.13 -8.55
N ASN A 246 -7.96 2.33 -7.95
CA ASN A 246 -7.18 3.56 -8.16
C ASN A 246 -6.47 3.54 -9.52
N GLY A 247 -6.96 4.38 -10.43
CA GLY A 247 -6.49 4.51 -11.80
C GLY A 247 -5.18 5.27 -11.97
N CYS A 248 -4.85 5.60 -13.21
CA CYS A 248 -3.66 6.37 -13.54
C CYS A 248 -3.72 7.77 -12.91
N PRO A 249 -2.69 8.21 -12.16
CA PRO A 249 -2.71 9.50 -11.47
C PRO A 249 -2.74 10.72 -12.40
N TYR A 250 -2.43 10.52 -13.68
CA TYR A 250 -2.47 11.55 -14.72
C TYR A 250 -3.80 11.59 -15.49
N CYS A 251 -4.57 10.49 -15.51
CA CYS A 251 -5.85 10.40 -16.24
C CYS A 251 -7.07 10.66 -15.33
N CYS A 252 -6.93 10.54 -14.01
CA CYS A 252 -8.03 10.76 -13.09
C CYS A 252 -8.44 12.25 -13.04
N LYS A 253 -9.72 12.53 -13.33
CA LYS A 253 -10.33 13.89 -13.34
C LYS A 253 -10.28 14.64 -12.00
N ILE A 254 -9.87 14.00 -10.91
CA ILE A 254 -9.89 14.53 -9.53
C ILE A 254 -8.47 14.96 -9.04
N VAL A 255 -7.44 14.84 -9.91
CA VAL A 255 -6.06 15.39 -9.76
C VAL A 255 -5.14 14.64 -8.78
N LYS A 256 -3.87 14.40 -9.20
CA LYS A 256 -2.67 14.57 -8.33
C LYS A 256 -1.31 14.60 -9.05
N LYS A 257 -1.20 14.28 -10.35
CA LYS A 257 -0.01 14.63 -11.14
C LYS A 257 -0.39 15.21 -12.49
N HIS A 258 0.12 16.39 -12.79
CA HIS A 258 -0.05 17.04 -14.09
C HIS A 258 0.80 16.29 -15.13
N CYS A 259 0.20 15.99 -16.27
CA CYS A 259 0.97 15.61 -17.46
C CYS A 259 1.62 16.88 -18.02
N ILE A 260 2.82 16.79 -18.60
CA ILE A 260 3.53 17.96 -19.15
C ILE A 260 2.68 18.76 -20.15
N HIS A 261 1.79 18.07 -20.88
CA HIS A 261 0.90 18.67 -21.87
C HIS A 261 -0.25 19.50 -21.26
N THR A 262 -0.56 19.31 -19.98
CA THR A 262 -1.52 20.16 -19.27
C THR A 262 -0.85 21.31 -18.52
N SER A 263 0.47 21.46 -18.64
CA SER A 263 1.21 22.57 -18.03
C SER A 263 0.75 23.92 -18.59
N ILE A 264 0.80 24.96 -17.76
CA ILE A 264 0.43 26.31 -18.18
C ILE A 264 1.37 26.83 -19.29
N VAL A 265 2.63 26.37 -19.32
CA VAL A 265 3.61 26.74 -20.36
C VAL A 265 3.21 26.17 -21.72
N THR A 266 2.84 24.89 -21.76
CA THR A 266 2.44 24.22 -23.01
C THR A 266 1.13 24.78 -23.54
N THR A 267 0.14 24.98 -22.66
CA THR A 267 -1.22 25.36 -23.06
C THR A 267 -1.39 26.87 -23.27
N HIS A 268 -0.63 27.71 -22.56
CA HIS A 268 -0.77 29.17 -22.59
C HIS A 268 0.61 29.87 -22.70
N PRO A 269 1.36 29.64 -23.80
CA PRO A 269 2.71 30.19 -23.95
C PRO A 269 2.75 31.72 -23.92
N LEU A 270 1.72 32.39 -24.44
CA LEU A 270 1.63 33.86 -24.42
C LEU A 270 1.45 34.42 -23.00
N LEU A 271 0.73 33.69 -22.14
CA LEU A 271 0.50 34.08 -20.75
C LEU A 271 1.80 34.08 -19.93
N MET A 272 2.81 33.29 -20.35
CA MET A 272 4.11 33.24 -19.68
C MET A 272 4.89 34.55 -19.79
N LYS A 273 4.57 35.40 -20.77
CA LYS A 273 5.11 36.77 -20.82
C LYS A 273 4.73 37.60 -19.60
N GLU A 274 3.64 37.23 -18.92
CA GLU A 274 3.19 37.90 -17.70
C GLU A 274 3.62 37.18 -16.41
N TRP A 275 4.36 36.08 -16.49
CA TRP A 275 4.81 35.37 -15.29
C TRP A 275 5.89 36.16 -14.55
N HIS A 276 5.70 36.41 -13.26
CA HIS A 276 6.67 37.19 -12.50
C HIS A 276 7.88 36.35 -12.07
N LEU A 277 8.98 36.44 -12.81
CA LEU A 277 10.19 35.60 -12.62
C LEU A 277 10.82 35.70 -11.22
N MET A 278 10.82 36.89 -10.61
CA MET A 278 11.53 37.11 -9.33
C MET A 278 10.70 36.83 -8.08
N LYS A 279 9.37 36.93 -8.15
CA LYS A 279 8.46 36.77 -6.99
C LYS A 279 7.91 35.35 -6.88
N ASN A 280 7.97 34.57 -7.97
CA ASN A 280 7.54 33.18 -7.97
C ASN A 280 8.71 32.25 -7.70
N THR A 281 8.54 31.37 -6.71
CA THR A 281 9.45 30.24 -6.47
C THR A 281 9.07 29.00 -7.28
N LEU A 282 7.82 28.95 -7.76
CA LEU A 282 7.31 27.88 -8.60
C LEU A 282 7.80 28.03 -10.04
N ARG A 283 8.22 26.89 -10.62
CA ARG A 283 8.54 26.78 -12.04
C ARG A 283 7.25 26.61 -12.86
N PRO A 284 6.97 27.45 -13.87
CA PRO A 284 5.76 27.37 -14.68
C PRO A 284 5.48 25.99 -15.28
N GLU A 285 6.53 25.25 -15.65
CA GLU A 285 6.45 23.93 -16.29
C GLU A 285 5.88 22.86 -15.34
N THR A 286 5.91 23.11 -14.03
CA THR A 286 5.49 22.16 -12.99
C THR A 286 4.03 22.31 -12.59
N VAL A 287 3.33 23.32 -13.12
CA VAL A 287 1.95 23.65 -12.75
C VAL A 287 1.01 23.55 -13.95
N GLY A 288 -0.14 22.90 -13.75
CA GLY A 288 -1.18 22.81 -14.78
C GLY A 288 -1.98 24.10 -14.95
N TYR A 289 -2.58 24.31 -16.12
CA TYR A 289 -3.42 25.49 -16.36
C TYR A 289 -4.67 25.54 -15.45
N GLY A 290 -5.17 24.39 -15.01
CA GLY A 290 -6.28 24.26 -14.06
C GLY A 290 -5.90 24.49 -12.59
N SER A 291 -4.66 24.90 -12.30
CA SER A 291 -4.17 25.01 -10.93
C SER A 291 -4.85 26.15 -10.16
N HIS A 292 -5.26 25.87 -8.93
CA HIS A 292 -5.76 26.87 -7.98
C HIS A 292 -4.65 27.57 -7.18
N LEU A 293 -3.38 27.32 -7.52
CA LEU A 293 -2.26 28.03 -6.90
C LEU A 293 -2.27 29.50 -7.29
N SER A 294 -2.04 30.34 -6.30
CA SER A 294 -1.87 31.79 -6.44
C SER A 294 -0.40 32.11 -6.70
N VAL A 295 -0.12 32.89 -7.73
CA VAL A 295 1.24 33.30 -8.14
C VAL A 295 1.26 34.77 -8.54
N TRP A 296 2.45 35.36 -8.56
CA TRP A 296 2.67 36.73 -8.99
C TRP A 296 2.71 36.85 -10.51
N TRP A 297 2.08 37.88 -11.02
CA TRP A 297 2.02 38.25 -12.43
C TRP A 297 2.50 39.68 -12.61
N LYS A 298 3.03 39.96 -13.80
CA LYS A 298 3.53 41.27 -14.20
C LYS A 298 3.14 41.56 -15.64
N CYS A 299 2.37 42.61 -15.88
CA CYS A 299 1.94 42.94 -17.24
C CYS A 299 2.95 43.88 -17.91
N ALA A 300 2.79 44.09 -19.23
CA ALA A 300 3.65 45.00 -19.99
C ALA A 300 3.59 46.46 -19.51
N ALA A 301 2.52 46.85 -18.80
CA ALA A 301 2.38 48.17 -18.17
C ALA A 301 2.99 48.22 -16.75
N ASP A 302 3.87 47.27 -16.41
CA ASP A 302 4.63 47.18 -15.16
C ASP A 302 3.80 46.98 -13.87
N HIS A 303 2.49 46.74 -13.99
CA HIS A 303 1.68 46.39 -12.83
C HIS A 303 2.00 44.96 -12.39
N GLU A 304 2.21 44.79 -11.09
CA GLU A 304 2.44 43.50 -10.45
C GLU A 304 1.26 43.14 -9.56
N TRP A 305 0.73 41.92 -9.68
CA TRP A 305 -0.40 41.47 -8.86
C TRP A 305 -0.37 39.97 -8.63
N GLU A 306 -1.06 39.53 -7.59
CA GLU A 306 -1.24 38.13 -7.28
C GLU A 306 -2.57 37.63 -7.87
N ALA A 307 -2.55 36.47 -8.53
CA ALA A 307 -3.75 35.84 -9.05
C ALA A 307 -3.58 34.33 -9.20
N VAL A 308 -4.70 33.62 -9.13
CA VAL A 308 -4.78 32.17 -9.34
C VAL A 308 -4.49 31.81 -10.80
N ILE A 309 -3.67 30.78 -11.04
CA ILE A 309 -3.28 30.32 -12.38
C ILE A 309 -4.51 29.99 -13.25
N TYR A 310 -5.47 29.23 -12.72
CA TYR A 310 -6.72 28.92 -13.42
C TYR A 310 -7.46 30.17 -13.89
N ALA A 311 -7.59 31.19 -13.04
CA ALA A 311 -8.28 32.41 -13.42
C ALA A 311 -7.57 33.12 -14.58
N ARG A 312 -6.23 33.12 -14.57
CA ARG A 312 -5.41 33.69 -15.66
C ARG A 312 -5.53 32.90 -16.95
N ALA A 313 -5.53 31.57 -16.87
CA ALA A 313 -5.76 30.69 -18.02
C ALA A 313 -7.15 30.90 -18.64
N MET A 314 -8.17 31.20 -17.84
CA MET A 314 -9.53 31.55 -18.31
C MET A 314 -9.67 32.97 -18.88
N GLY A 315 -8.55 33.69 -19.09
CA GLY A 315 -8.53 35.02 -19.71
C GLY A 315 -8.65 36.21 -18.75
N ASN A 316 -8.70 36.01 -17.43
CA ASN A 316 -8.66 37.14 -16.50
C ASN A 316 -7.27 37.78 -16.52
N GLY A 317 -7.17 39.06 -16.89
CA GLY A 317 -5.90 39.79 -16.94
C GLY A 317 -5.63 40.66 -15.71
N CYS A 318 -4.58 41.48 -15.78
CA CYS A 318 -4.27 42.52 -14.78
C CYS A 318 -5.51 43.34 -14.32
N PRO A 319 -5.78 43.44 -13.01
CA PRO A 319 -6.92 44.22 -12.51
C PRO A 319 -6.72 45.74 -12.63
N HIS A 320 -5.48 46.19 -12.83
CA HIS A 320 -5.14 47.62 -12.82
C HIS A 320 -5.22 48.28 -14.19
N CYS A 321 -4.97 47.55 -15.28
CA CYS A 321 -5.05 48.18 -16.60
C CYS A 321 -6.50 48.27 -17.06
N LYS A 322 -7.06 49.49 -17.06
CA LYS A 322 -8.34 49.82 -17.71
C LYS A 322 -8.13 49.99 -19.22
N HIS A 323 -9.13 49.60 -20.01
CA HIS A 323 -9.17 49.72 -21.48
C HIS A 323 -7.99 49.06 -22.21
N LYS A 324 -7.63 47.84 -21.83
CA LYS A 324 -6.38 47.22 -22.32
C LYS A 324 -6.42 46.87 -23.78
N THR A 325 -7.54 46.27 -24.19
CA THR A 325 -7.72 45.83 -25.57
C THR A 325 -7.87 47.04 -26.48
N GLU A 326 -8.62 48.06 -26.03
CA GLU A 326 -8.71 49.34 -26.71
C GLU A 326 -7.32 50.00 -26.83
N LYS A 327 -6.50 50.02 -25.76
CA LYS A 327 -5.13 50.56 -25.82
C LYS A 327 -4.23 49.79 -26.78
N LYS A 328 -4.29 48.46 -26.77
CA LYS A 328 -3.51 47.60 -27.68
C LYS A 328 -3.86 47.90 -29.14
N LEU A 329 -5.16 47.90 -29.45
CA LEU A 329 -5.65 48.21 -30.79
C LEU A 329 -5.31 49.64 -31.21
N PHE A 330 -5.51 50.61 -30.31
CA PHE A 330 -5.21 52.01 -30.58
C PHE A 330 -3.74 52.25 -30.91
N ALA A 331 -2.82 51.65 -30.13
CA ALA A 331 -1.39 51.73 -30.41
C ALA A 331 -1.04 51.11 -31.77
N TRP A 332 -1.65 49.97 -32.10
CA TRP A 332 -1.46 49.31 -33.40
C TRP A 332 -1.97 50.17 -34.58
N LEU A 333 -3.16 50.78 -34.42
CA LEU A 333 -3.79 51.65 -35.40
C LEU A 333 -3.02 52.95 -35.60
N GLN A 334 -2.66 53.66 -34.52
CA GLN A 334 -1.92 54.92 -34.59
C GLN A 334 -0.54 54.78 -35.22
N ALA A 335 0.10 53.62 -35.07
CA ALA A 335 1.38 53.35 -35.71
C ALA A 335 1.28 53.26 -37.25
N ARG A 336 0.08 53.06 -37.81
CA ARG A 336 -0.15 52.76 -39.24
C ARG A 336 -1.08 53.76 -39.94
N TYR A 337 -2.02 54.33 -39.21
CA TYR A 337 -3.10 55.15 -39.76
C TYR A 337 -3.41 56.35 -38.86
N SER A 338 -3.89 57.45 -39.46
CA SER A 338 -4.47 58.56 -38.71
C SER A 338 -5.69 58.06 -37.93
N THR A 339 -5.59 58.05 -36.59
CA THR A 339 -6.58 57.41 -35.73
C THR A 339 -6.98 58.28 -34.54
N LYS A 340 -8.28 58.41 -34.30
CA LYS A 340 -8.88 59.12 -33.14
C LYS A 340 -9.65 58.11 -32.28
N ALA A 341 -9.62 58.26 -30.96
CA ALA A 341 -10.35 57.40 -30.02
C ALA A 341 -11.60 58.10 -29.48
N GLN A 342 -12.64 57.31 -29.17
CA GLN A 342 -13.86 57.76 -28.48
C GLN A 342 -14.56 58.94 -29.19
N VAL A 343 -14.59 58.91 -30.52
CA VAL A 343 -15.15 60.00 -31.34
C VAL A 343 -16.67 60.05 -31.21
N LYS A 344 -17.22 61.26 -31.20
CA LYS A 344 -18.67 61.49 -31.08
C LYS A 344 -19.14 62.39 -32.19
N TYR A 345 -20.30 62.07 -32.74
CA TYR A 345 -20.90 62.81 -33.83
C TYR A 345 -22.24 63.41 -33.44
N LYS A 346 -22.53 64.61 -33.94
CA LYS A 346 -23.82 65.28 -33.72
C LYS A 346 -24.99 64.50 -34.35
N TRP A 347 -24.72 63.71 -35.39
CA TRP A 347 -25.70 62.89 -36.09
C TRP A 347 -25.95 61.52 -35.43
N CYS A 348 -25.16 61.13 -34.42
CA CYS A 348 -25.38 59.89 -33.66
C CYS A 348 -25.50 60.20 -32.16
N VAL A 349 -26.74 60.34 -31.69
CA VAL A 349 -27.02 60.74 -30.31
C VAL A 349 -28.00 59.77 -29.65
N ASN A 350 -27.91 59.65 -28.34
CA ASN A 350 -28.91 58.92 -27.57
C ASN A 350 -30.25 59.67 -27.60
N ALA A 351 -31.35 58.95 -27.88
CA ALA A 351 -32.67 59.55 -28.06
C ALA A 351 -33.16 60.33 -26.84
N ASP A 352 -32.89 59.84 -25.63
CA ASP A 352 -33.39 60.39 -24.37
C ASP A 352 -32.51 61.54 -23.86
N THR A 353 -31.20 61.30 -23.79
CA THR A 353 -30.24 62.23 -23.18
C THR A 353 -29.70 63.28 -24.15
N LYS A 354 -29.93 63.10 -25.46
CA LYS A 354 -29.35 63.89 -26.57
C LYS A 354 -27.82 63.96 -26.56
N ARG A 355 -27.13 63.14 -25.76
CA ARG A 355 -25.67 63.05 -25.74
C ARG A 355 -25.17 62.19 -26.90
N GLY A 356 -24.05 62.60 -27.52
CA GLY A 356 -23.40 61.85 -28.59
C GLY A 356 -22.97 60.45 -28.16
N LEU A 357 -23.30 59.44 -28.96
CA LEU A 357 -22.85 58.07 -28.76
C LEU A 357 -21.40 57.96 -29.26
N PRO A 358 -20.45 57.53 -28.41
CA PRO A 358 -19.05 57.40 -28.83
C PRO A 358 -18.87 56.15 -29.71
N PHE A 359 -18.00 56.25 -30.71
CA PHE A 359 -17.38 55.12 -31.39
C PHE A 359 -15.97 54.90 -30.85
N ASP A 360 -15.51 53.64 -30.75
CA ASP A 360 -14.24 53.35 -30.07
C ASP A 360 -13.06 53.98 -30.80
N PHE A 361 -13.02 53.83 -32.13
CA PHE A 361 -12.02 54.48 -32.98
C PHE A 361 -12.58 55.02 -34.28
N GLU A 362 -11.91 56.03 -34.82
CA GLU A 362 -12.04 56.47 -36.20
C GLU A 362 -10.67 56.42 -36.88
N VAL A 363 -10.64 55.81 -38.06
CA VAL A 363 -9.45 55.61 -38.89
C VAL A 363 -9.62 56.37 -40.21
N GLN A 364 -8.62 57.20 -40.55
CA GLN A 364 -8.54 57.99 -41.79
C GLN A 364 -9.80 58.84 -42.07
N ASP A 365 -10.47 59.31 -41.02
CA ASP A 365 -11.71 60.11 -41.09
C ASP A 365 -12.84 59.46 -41.92
N ARG A 366 -12.80 58.14 -42.15
CA ARG A 366 -13.73 57.43 -43.04
C ARG A 366 -14.28 56.14 -42.46
N ILE A 367 -13.50 55.47 -41.61
CA ILE A 367 -13.84 54.16 -41.03
C ILE A 367 -14.03 54.33 -39.52
N LEU A 368 -15.16 53.87 -39.00
CA LEU A 368 -15.45 53.79 -37.58
C LEU A 368 -15.27 52.35 -37.10
N LEU A 369 -14.67 52.15 -35.94
CA LEU A 369 -14.40 50.83 -35.38
C LEU A 369 -15.05 50.70 -34.00
N GLU A 370 -15.75 49.58 -33.79
CA GLU A 370 -16.32 49.17 -32.51
C GLU A 370 -15.64 47.90 -32.01
N LEU A 371 -15.23 47.90 -30.75
CA LEU A 371 -14.56 46.79 -30.10
C LEU A 371 -15.49 46.16 -29.05
N HIS A 372 -16.23 45.15 -29.47
CA HIS A 372 -17.26 44.49 -28.68
C HIS A 372 -16.67 43.58 -27.61
N GLY A 373 -17.05 43.80 -26.36
CA GLY A 373 -16.75 42.89 -25.25
C GLY A 373 -17.84 41.85 -25.02
N ARG A 374 -17.65 41.01 -24.00
CA ARG A 374 -18.60 39.93 -23.61
C ARG A 374 -20.05 40.39 -23.43
N GLN A 375 -20.27 41.65 -23.05
CA GLN A 375 -21.61 42.23 -22.86
C GLN A 375 -22.48 42.25 -24.13
N HIS A 376 -21.88 42.11 -25.33
CA HIS A 376 -22.63 42.04 -26.59
C HIS A 376 -23.21 40.65 -26.86
N PHE A 377 -22.72 39.62 -26.16
CA PHE A 377 -23.07 38.22 -26.41
C PHE A 377 -23.80 37.55 -25.24
N GLN A 378 -23.62 38.07 -24.02
CA GLN A 378 -24.23 37.51 -22.81
C GLN A 378 -24.57 38.61 -21.78
N GLN A 379 -25.58 38.34 -20.95
CA GLN A 379 -25.99 39.24 -19.88
C GLN A 379 -24.89 39.37 -18.83
N ILE A 380 -24.40 40.59 -18.61
CA ILE A 380 -23.45 40.91 -17.53
C ILE A 380 -24.17 41.73 -16.45
N SER A 381 -23.87 41.45 -15.18
CA SER A 381 -24.41 42.20 -14.05
C SER A 381 -24.05 43.69 -14.15
N ASN A 382 -25.02 44.59 -13.89
CA ASN A 382 -24.91 46.05 -14.02
C ASN A 382 -24.77 46.58 -15.46
N TRP A 383 -24.93 45.73 -16.48
CA TRP A 383 -25.00 46.13 -17.88
C TRP A 383 -26.42 45.97 -18.44
N ARG A 384 -26.69 46.64 -19.57
CA ARG A 384 -27.95 46.47 -20.32
C ARG A 384 -28.08 45.03 -20.81
N SER A 385 -29.31 44.64 -21.16
CA SER A 385 -29.50 43.33 -21.78
C SER A 385 -28.81 43.26 -23.14
N PRO A 386 -28.37 42.06 -23.58
CA PRO A 386 -27.77 41.88 -24.90
C PRO A 386 -28.65 42.41 -26.04
N GLU A 387 -29.97 42.28 -25.93
CA GLU A 387 -30.93 42.79 -26.93
C GLU A 387 -30.89 44.32 -27.01
N ALA A 388 -30.94 45.00 -25.85
CA ALA A 388 -30.86 46.46 -25.78
C ALA A 388 -29.49 47.00 -26.20
N GLN A 389 -28.42 46.21 -26.03
CA GLN A 389 -27.09 46.53 -26.53
C GLN A 389 -27.04 46.40 -28.06
N LYS A 390 -27.58 45.31 -28.61
CA LYS A 390 -27.66 45.07 -30.05
C LYS A 390 -28.46 46.15 -30.78
N GLU A 391 -29.63 46.54 -30.26
CA GLU A 391 -30.44 47.63 -30.84
C GLU A 391 -29.66 48.95 -30.92
N ARG A 392 -28.83 49.23 -29.91
CA ARG A 392 -27.98 50.41 -29.88
C ARG A 392 -26.85 50.33 -30.90
N ASP A 393 -26.23 49.17 -31.05
CA ASP A 393 -25.15 48.96 -32.03
C ASP A 393 -25.70 49.05 -33.45
N ASP A 394 -26.86 48.44 -33.73
CA ASP A 394 -27.56 48.54 -35.02
C ASP A 394 -27.91 50.00 -35.36
N TYR A 395 -28.35 50.79 -34.37
CA TYR A 395 -28.57 52.22 -34.53
C TYR A 395 -27.27 52.98 -34.86
N LYS A 396 -26.16 52.70 -34.16
CA LYS A 396 -24.86 53.33 -34.44
C LYS A 396 -24.37 53.01 -35.85
N VAL A 397 -24.47 51.76 -36.28
CA VAL A 397 -24.11 51.31 -37.63
C VAL A 397 -24.95 52.05 -38.66
N LYS A 398 -26.27 52.10 -38.48
CA LYS A 398 -27.18 52.83 -39.37
C LYS A 398 -26.78 54.30 -39.51
N CYS A 399 -26.58 54.98 -38.38
CA CYS A 399 -26.16 56.38 -38.38
C CYS A 399 -24.83 56.62 -39.13
N ALA A 400 -23.87 55.72 -38.95
CA ALA A 400 -22.58 55.81 -39.62
C ALA A 400 -22.71 55.68 -41.15
N LEU A 401 -23.46 54.67 -41.60
CA LEU A 401 -23.69 54.40 -43.03
C LEU A 401 -24.45 55.54 -43.72
N GLU A 402 -25.49 56.07 -43.08
CA GLU A 402 -26.26 57.23 -43.58
C GLU A 402 -25.38 58.49 -43.74
N ASN A 403 -24.26 58.57 -43.03
CA ASN A 403 -23.29 59.67 -43.09
C ASN A 403 -22.02 59.29 -43.88
N GLY A 404 -22.07 58.23 -44.71
CA GLY A 404 -21.00 57.84 -45.62
C GLY A 404 -19.75 57.30 -44.95
N LYS A 405 -19.85 56.82 -43.71
CA LYS A 405 -18.76 56.16 -42.98
C LYS A 405 -18.87 54.64 -43.13
N HIS A 406 -17.73 53.95 -43.14
CA HIS A 406 -17.69 52.49 -43.01
C HIS A 406 -17.62 52.10 -41.54
N VAL A 407 -18.12 50.92 -41.17
CA VAL A 407 -18.08 50.42 -39.79
C VAL A 407 -17.44 49.03 -39.75
N ILE A 408 -16.44 48.87 -38.89
CA ILE A 408 -15.80 47.59 -38.57
C ILE A 408 -16.15 47.22 -37.13
N CYS A 409 -16.59 45.99 -36.89
CA CYS A 409 -16.84 45.47 -35.55
C CYS A 409 -15.87 44.34 -35.24
N MET A 410 -15.18 44.42 -34.12
CA MET A 410 -14.18 43.43 -33.69
C MET A 410 -14.50 42.93 -32.29
N ASP A 411 -14.19 41.66 -32.02
CA ASP A 411 -14.26 41.12 -30.66
C ASP A 411 -13.00 41.53 -29.85
N GLN A 412 -13.22 41.95 -28.60
CA GLN A 412 -12.13 42.19 -27.65
C GLN A 412 -11.28 40.93 -27.41
N GLU A 413 -11.87 39.74 -27.44
CA GLU A 413 -11.14 38.49 -27.19
C GLU A 413 -10.18 38.16 -28.34
N ASP A 414 -10.58 38.40 -29.59
CA ASP A 414 -9.72 38.20 -30.77
C ASP A 414 -8.47 39.06 -30.70
N VAL A 415 -8.67 40.36 -30.44
CA VAL A 415 -7.57 41.35 -30.34
C VAL A 415 -6.69 41.09 -29.13
N TRP A 416 -7.28 40.74 -27.98
CA TRP A 416 -6.49 40.56 -26.75
C TRP A 416 -5.62 39.30 -26.82
N ASN A 417 -6.19 38.17 -27.26
CA ASN A 417 -5.52 36.88 -27.24
C ASN A 417 -4.62 36.63 -28.47
N ASP A 418 -4.54 37.58 -29.41
CA ASP A 418 -3.81 37.43 -30.68
C ASP A 418 -4.22 36.16 -31.44
N VAL A 419 -5.52 35.89 -31.45
CA VAL A 419 -6.10 34.78 -32.19
C VAL A 419 -6.68 35.30 -33.51
N ASN A 420 -7.05 34.37 -34.39
CA ASN A 420 -7.74 34.66 -35.65
C ASN A 420 -6.99 35.60 -36.62
N ASP A 421 -5.69 35.83 -36.43
CA ASP A 421 -4.87 36.70 -37.30
C ASP A 421 -5.51 38.09 -37.52
N TRP A 422 -6.03 38.67 -36.42
CA TRP A 422 -6.83 39.89 -36.48
C TRP A 422 -6.05 41.08 -37.08
N GLU A 423 -4.73 41.17 -36.88
CA GLU A 423 -3.90 42.27 -37.39
C GLU A 423 -3.90 42.30 -38.92
N SER A 424 -3.60 41.15 -39.55
CA SER A 424 -3.52 41.02 -41.00
C SER A 424 -4.89 41.26 -41.63
N LYS A 425 -5.94 40.66 -41.06
CA LYS A 425 -7.32 40.81 -41.52
C LYS A 425 -7.80 42.26 -41.40
N LEU A 426 -7.58 42.91 -40.26
CA LEU A 426 -7.93 44.32 -40.07
C LEU A 426 -7.17 45.23 -41.04
N SER A 427 -5.87 45.00 -41.24
CA SER A 427 -5.06 45.75 -42.19
C SER A 427 -5.62 45.62 -43.61
N GLN A 428 -5.96 44.39 -44.03
CA GLN A 428 -6.55 44.13 -45.35
C GLN A 428 -7.90 44.83 -45.51
N THR A 429 -8.81 44.69 -44.54
CA THR A 429 -10.13 45.34 -44.58
C THR A 429 -10.02 46.86 -44.64
N ILE A 430 -9.11 47.47 -43.88
CA ILE A 430 -8.89 48.93 -43.94
C ILE A 430 -8.44 49.34 -45.33
N VAL A 431 -7.50 48.63 -45.94
CA VAL A 431 -7.01 48.93 -47.31
C VAL A 431 -8.13 48.81 -48.34
N GLU A 432 -8.94 47.75 -48.27
CA GLU A 432 -10.07 47.52 -49.17
C GLU A 432 -11.12 48.64 -49.05
N LEU A 433 -11.50 49.00 -47.83
CA LEU A 433 -12.50 50.06 -47.58
C LEU A 433 -12.01 51.45 -47.98
N LEU A 434 -10.71 51.75 -47.84
CA LEU A 434 -10.15 53.01 -48.29
C LEU A 434 -10.06 53.11 -49.83
N ALA A 435 -9.88 51.97 -50.51
CA ALA A 435 -9.82 51.90 -51.97
C ALA A 435 -11.19 52.06 -52.65
N CYS A 436 -12.29 51.72 -51.96
CA CYS A 436 -13.64 51.95 -52.48
C CYS A 436 -13.94 53.45 -52.64
N THR A 437 -14.32 53.89 -53.84
CA THR A 437 -14.63 55.30 -54.15
C THR A 437 -16.10 55.68 -53.90
N VAL A 438 -16.97 54.69 -53.69
CA VAL A 438 -18.40 54.89 -53.39
C VAL A 438 -18.75 54.05 -52.17
N ALA A 439 -19.37 54.66 -51.15
CA ALA A 439 -20.00 53.94 -50.06
C ALA A 439 -21.28 53.28 -50.59
N THR A 440 -21.16 52.23 -51.41
CA THR A 440 -22.33 51.45 -51.83
C THR A 440 -22.84 50.65 -50.64
N ASN A 441 -24.16 50.68 -50.44
CA ASN A 441 -24.94 50.06 -49.36
C ASN A 441 -24.80 48.52 -49.21
N ARG A 442 -23.81 47.90 -49.88
CA ARG A 442 -23.61 46.44 -49.94
C ARG A 442 -22.35 45.93 -49.25
N ASP A 443 -21.40 46.79 -48.85
CA ASP A 443 -20.13 46.29 -48.32
C ASP A 443 -20.05 46.34 -46.79
N LEU A 444 -20.42 45.19 -46.23
CA LEU A 444 -19.66 44.44 -45.23
C LEU A 444 -19.49 45.09 -43.84
N ILE A 445 -20.48 44.89 -42.97
CA ILE A 445 -20.17 44.67 -41.56
C ILE A 445 -19.26 43.44 -41.51
N THR A 446 -17.96 43.63 -41.45
CA THR A 446 -17.03 42.52 -41.23
C THR A 446 -17.03 42.26 -39.73
N ARG A 447 -17.80 41.25 -39.30
CA ARG A 447 -17.75 40.74 -37.93
C ARG A 447 -16.66 39.68 -37.88
N TYR A 448 -15.61 39.94 -37.13
CA TYR A 448 -14.72 38.89 -36.67
C TYR A 448 -15.39 38.27 -35.44
N SER A 449 -16.22 37.26 -35.66
CA SER A 449 -16.68 36.38 -34.59
C SER A 449 -16.53 34.95 -35.09
N ASN A 450 -15.91 34.10 -34.28
CA ASN A 450 -16.07 32.66 -34.45
C ASN A 450 -17.57 32.36 -34.28
N ASP A 451 -18.18 31.72 -35.27
CA ASP A 451 -19.39 30.94 -35.02
C ASP A 451 -19.17 29.95 -33.86
#